data_AF-A0A7R9Y576-F1
#
_entry.id   AF-A0A7R9Y576-F1
#
_cell.length_a   1.000
_cell.length_b   1.000
_cell.length_c   1.000
_cell.angle_alpha   90.00
_cell.angle_beta   90.00
_cell.angle_gamma   90.00
#
_symmetry.space_group_name_H-M   'P 1'
#
loop_
_entity.id
_entity.type
_entity.pdbx_description
1 polymer ?
#
loop_
_entity_poly.entity_id
_entity_poly.type
_entity_poly.pdbx_seq_one_letter_code
_entity_poly.pdbx_strand_id
1 'polypeptide(L)'
;RACEEIKLMVRLRHPNIVTMLGSTRETKPLIVMEYMPRGTLHDLLASPTFAVPPGLLYSMARNVVAGLRYLHAGGVLHRDLKAGNVLVTESFEAKIADFGLSGTKSSVYDGGGSHGVVGTPFWMAPELLDGQPHSEMSDVYAFGMLLYEMWSRTTPYSDLCVGEESGGAGMRPREVLLAVRSSETKLRPTITASMRANAPPELWQLIEDCLLHHDARRPTLEECDTVLAKLQASCGDVFDPESNQRRTHLLERMLPPDVAARLTRGEKVGALRYADVTVFFSDIVGFTELSATLQPEQVTDFLNRLYRTLDGLCAEFDLFKLETIGDSFMCAGSVHRQQPNTHVARVACFALAAVQAAERTLVDVDAPELGTLQIRVGFHCGPAVGAVVGDANLKFSLYGDTVNTASRCESNGLAQRVTCSEAAAKALASQAPWLSVEPRGSKTVKGKGEMKLFWVVGTKDGRDPRECVCELEQADGATRGDDGDCVDSVLTVTAGGGGTDSADEVGEIADK
;
A
#
# COMPACT_ATOMS: atom_id res chain seq x y z
N ARG A 1 18.33 -30.07 19.23
CA ARG A 1 17.64 -29.25 18.21
C ARG A 1 16.90 -28.05 18.81
N ALA A 2 15.65 -28.13 19.28
CA ALA A 2 14.91 -26.96 19.78
C ALA A 2 15.66 -26.17 20.88
N CYS A 3 16.33 -26.84 21.82
CA CYS A 3 17.13 -26.16 22.85
C CYS A 3 18.43 -25.52 22.32
N GLU A 4 19.01 -26.01 21.23
CA GLU A 4 20.21 -25.41 20.60
C GLU A 4 19.82 -24.20 19.74
N GLU A 5 18.69 -24.31 19.06
CA GLU A 5 18.02 -23.24 18.31
C GLU A 5 17.66 -22.07 19.23
N ILE A 6 17.02 -22.35 20.37
CA ILE A 6 16.73 -21.35 21.40
C ILE A 6 18.02 -20.69 21.90
N LYS A 7 19.09 -21.46 22.15
CA LYS A 7 20.38 -20.91 22.60
C LYS A 7 21.04 -20.00 21.56
N LEU A 8 20.89 -20.32 20.27
CA LEU A 8 21.39 -19.49 19.18
C LEU A 8 20.57 -18.20 19.07
N MET A 9 19.24 -18.31 18.97
CA MET A 9 18.32 -17.19 18.77
C MET A 9 18.30 -16.20 19.95
N VAL A 10 18.47 -16.66 21.19
CA VAL A 10 18.54 -15.80 22.38
C VAL A 10 19.72 -14.81 22.31
N ARG A 11 20.81 -15.18 21.64
CA ARG A 11 22.04 -14.37 21.59
C ARG A 11 22.06 -13.37 20.43
N LEU A 12 21.10 -13.48 19.51
CA LEU A 12 21.03 -12.63 18.33
C LEU A 12 20.13 -11.43 18.60
N ARG A 13 20.69 -10.24 18.36
CA ARG A 13 20.05 -8.94 18.55
C ARG A 13 20.53 -8.01 17.43
N HIS A 14 19.66 -7.78 16.46
CA HIS A 14 19.91 -6.90 15.32
C HIS A 14 18.58 -6.39 14.77
N PRO A 15 18.47 -5.13 14.31
CA PRO A 15 17.23 -4.58 13.78
C PRO A 15 16.63 -5.37 12.62
N ASN A 16 17.45 -6.09 11.83
CA ASN A 16 16.99 -6.90 10.70
C ASN A 16 16.97 -8.41 10.94
N ILE A 17 16.99 -8.85 12.20
CA ILE A 17 16.83 -10.26 12.60
C ILE A 17 15.63 -10.35 13.53
N VAL A 18 14.76 -11.35 13.32
CA VAL A 18 13.61 -11.57 14.20
C VAL A 18 14.08 -11.90 15.61
N THR A 19 13.60 -11.11 16.56
CA THR A 19 13.99 -11.18 17.96
C THR A 19 13.20 -12.27 18.67
N MET A 20 13.91 -13.27 19.18
CA MET A 20 13.32 -14.20 20.15
C MET A 20 13.15 -13.50 21.51
N LEU A 21 11.91 -13.54 22.02
CA LEU A 21 11.50 -12.96 23.30
C LEU A 21 11.60 -13.99 24.43
N GLY A 22 11.32 -15.26 24.15
CA GLY A 22 11.36 -16.31 25.16
C GLY A 22 10.92 -17.67 24.63
N SER A 23 10.87 -18.66 25.52
CA SER A 23 10.31 -19.99 25.21
C SER A 23 9.46 -20.51 26.36
N THR A 24 8.46 -21.33 26.06
CA THR A 24 7.62 -21.97 27.09
C THR A 24 8.35 -23.17 27.71
N ARG A 25 8.02 -23.47 28.98
CA ARG A 25 8.56 -24.61 29.73
C ARG A 25 7.65 -25.85 29.72
N GLU A 26 6.67 -25.89 28.82
CA GLU A 26 5.70 -26.97 28.71
C GLU A 26 6.29 -28.22 28.01
N THR A 27 5.54 -29.32 27.97
CA THR A 27 5.96 -30.59 27.36
C THR A 27 6.36 -30.48 25.89
N LYS A 28 5.92 -29.42 25.19
CA LYS A 28 6.42 -29.01 23.87
C LYS A 28 6.91 -27.57 23.98
N PRO A 29 8.22 -27.29 23.88
CA PRO A 29 8.72 -25.93 23.97
C PRO A 29 8.24 -25.13 22.76
N LEU A 30 7.54 -24.03 23.02
CA LEU A 30 7.14 -23.05 22.02
C LEU A 30 8.14 -21.89 22.04
N ILE A 31 8.49 -21.37 20.87
CA ILE A 31 9.34 -20.18 20.72
C ILE A 31 8.41 -18.97 20.63
N VAL A 32 8.67 -17.97 21.47
CA VAL A 32 7.97 -16.69 21.48
C VAL A 32 8.87 -15.67 20.80
N MET A 33 8.40 -15.05 19.73
CA MET A 33 9.10 -14.05 18.93
C MET A 33 8.30 -12.75 18.88
N GLU A 34 8.96 -11.66 18.50
CA GLU A 34 8.24 -10.44 18.15
C GLU A 34 7.25 -10.69 17.00
N TYR A 35 6.09 -10.05 17.07
CA TYR A 35 5.05 -10.19 16.06
C TYR A 35 5.28 -9.21 14.90
N MET A 36 5.13 -9.71 13.67
CA MET A 36 5.32 -8.95 12.44
C MET A 36 3.96 -8.73 11.77
N PRO A 37 3.36 -7.53 11.91
CA PRO A 37 1.95 -7.32 11.55
C PRO A 37 1.69 -7.39 10.04
N ARG A 38 2.73 -7.24 9.20
CA ARG A 38 2.61 -7.30 7.74
C ARG A 38 2.91 -8.69 7.17
N GLY A 39 3.07 -9.70 8.02
CA GLY A 39 3.35 -11.07 7.59
C GLY A 39 4.72 -11.22 6.92
N THR A 40 4.80 -12.11 5.95
CA THR A 40 6.03 -12.37 5.19
C THR A 40 6.15 -11.40 4.01
N LEU A 41 7.38 -11.21 3.52
CA LEU A 41 7.64 -10.46 2.29
C LEU A 41 6.96 -11.16 1.09
N HIS A 42 6.84 -12.49 1.12
CA HIS A 42 6.10 -13.23 0.11
C HIS A 42 4.62 -12.79 0.04
N ASP A 43 3.95 -12.70 1.19
CA ASP A 43 2.56 -12.23 1.27
C ASP A 43 2.42 -10.78 0.79
N LEU A 44 3.41 -9.93 1.13
CA LEU A 44 3.43 -8.54 0.71
C LEU A 44 3.60 -8.39 -0.81
N LEU A 45 4.47 -9.20 -1.43
CA LEU A 45 4.71 -9.19 -2.88
C LEU A 45 3.52 -9.75 -3.69
N ALA A 46 2.81 -10.74 -3.12
CA ALA A 46 1.63 -11.34 -3.72
C ALA A 46 0.38 -10.45 -3.63
N SER A 47 0.44 -9.33 -2.89
CA SER A 47 -0.70 -8.44 -2.68
C SER A 47 -1.18 -7.78 -3.99
N PRO A 48 -2.41 -8.03 -4.45
CA PRO A 48 -2.95 -7.38 -5.65
C PRO A 48 -3.31 -5.91 -5.40
N THR A 49 -3.41 -5.51 -4.13
CA THR A 49 -3.84 -4.17 -3.71
C THR A 49 -2.68 -3.24 -3.35
N PHE A 50 -1.48 -3.78 -3.13
CA PHE A 50 -0.30 -3.00 -2.76
C PHE A 50 0.86 -3.28 -3.70
N ALA A 51 1.10 -2.37 -4.63
CA ALA A 51 2.31 -2.41 -5.45
C ALA A 51 3.48 -1.84 -4.64
N VAL A 52 4.37 -2.71 -4.18
CA VAL A 52 5.59 -2.31 -3.47
C VAL A 52 6.44 -1.40 -4.37
N PRO A 53 6.71 -0.13 -3.99
CA PRO A 53 7.53 0.76 -4.81
C PRO A 53 8.99 0.27 -4.90
N PRO A 54 9.70 0.51 -6.02
CA PRO A 54 11.09 0.08 -6.19
C PRO A 54 12.05 0.54 -5.08
N GLY A 55 11.96 1.81 -4.64
CA GLY A 55 12.79 2.32 -3.54
C GLY A 55 12.57 1.57 -2.24
N LEU A 56 11.32 1.16 -1.95
CA LEU A 56 11.00 0.36 -0.76
C LEU A 56 11.54 -1.07 -0.91
N LEU A 57 11.44 -1.68 -2.09
CA LEU A 57 12.07 -2.98 -2.36
C LEU A 57 13.58 -2.94 -2.13
N TYR A 58 14.27 -1.91 -2.61
CA TYR A 58 15.71 -1.77 -2.37
C TYR A 58 16.02 -1.59 -0.89
N SER A 59 15.24 -0.80 -0.14
CA SER A 59 15.42 -0.65 1.30
C SER A 59 15.25 -1.97 2.07
N MET A 60 14.24 -2.78 1.72
CA MET A 60 14.03 -4.11 2.31
C MET A 60 15.15 -5.08 1.93
N ALA A 61 15.64 -5.05 0.68
CA ALA A 61 16.77 -5.85 0.26
C ALA A 61 18.04 -5.49 1.05
N ARG A 62 18.30 -4.19 1.29
CA ARG A 62 19.41 -3.72 2.13
C ARG A 62 19.26 -4.14 3.59
N ASN A 63 18.05 -4.11 4.14
CA ASN A 63 17.75 -4.67 5.46
C ASN A 63 18.13 -6.16 5.54
N VAL A 64 17.77 -6.96 4.53
CA VAL A 64 18.18 -8.37 4.45
C VAL A 64 19.70 -8.50 4.36
N VAL A 65 20.38 -7.68 3.56
CA VAL A 65 21.85 -7.68 3.49
C VAL A 65 22.48 -7.37 4.86
N ALA A 66 21.98 -6.37 5.58
CA ALA A 66 22.44 -6.04 6.93
C ALA A 66 22.23 -7.21 7.91
N GLY A 67 21.06 -7.86 7.85
CA GLY A 67 20.77 -9.06 8.64
C GLY A 67 21.70 -10.23 8.33
N LEU A 68 21.94 -10.54 7.05
CA LEU A 68 22.85 -11.61 6.64
C LEU A 68 24.29 -11.34 7.08
N ARG A 69 24.79 -10.10 6.90
CA ARG A 69 26.13 -9.70 7.38
C ARG A 69 26.26 -9.91 8.89
N TYR A 70 25.23 -9.56 9.66
CA TYR A 70 25.21 -9.79 11.10
C TYR A 70 25.27 -11.28 11.46
N LEU A 71 24.49 -12.12 10.78
CA LEU A 71 24.53 -13.58 10.99
C LEU A 71 25.91 -14.17 10.64
N HIS A 72 26.46 -13.81 9.47
CA HIS A 72 27.76 -14.29 8.99
C HIS A 72 28.90 -13.87 9.93
N ALA A 73 28.89 -12.62 10.42
CA ALA A 73 29.84 -12.16 11.42
C ALA A 73 29.76 -12.96 12.74
N GLY A 74 28.58 -13.50 13.07
CA GLY A 74 28.37 -14.42 14.19
C GLY A 74 28.65 -15.89 13.89
N GLY A 75 29.15 -16.22 12.68
CA GLY A 75 29.37 -17.60 12.23
C GLY A 75 28.09 -18.39 11.94
N VAL A 76 26.97 -17.69 11.74
CA VAL A 76 25.65 -18.27 11.49
C VAL A 76 25.29 -18.13 10.02
N LEU A 77 24.99 -19.25 9.35
CA LEU A 77 24.46 -19.26 7.99
C LEU A 77 22.94 -19.37 8.02
N HIS A 78 22.26 -18.69 7.09
CA HIS A 78 20.82 -18.70 7.00
C HIS A 78 20.28 -20.05 6.52
N ARG A 79 20.74 -20.50 5.34
CA ARG A 79 20.48 -21.81 4.69
C ARG A 79 19.08 -22.06 4.08
N ASP A 80 18.08 -21.21 4.32
CA ASP A 80 16.75 -21.29 3.67
C ASP A 80 16.20 -19.91 3.31
N LEU A 81 17.01 -19.01 2.73
CA LEU A 81 16.58 -17.62 2.49
C LEU A 81 15.63 -17.57 1.29
N LYS A 82 14.45 -16.96 1.51
CA LYS A 82 13.35 -16.76 0.54
C LYS A 82 12.40 -15.71 1.08
N ALA A 83 11.51 -15.13 0.27
CA ALA A 83 10.62 -14.07 0.76
C ALA A 83 9.66 -14.56 1.87
N GLY A 84 9.34 -15.86 1.90
CA GLY A 84 8.55 -16.47 2.98
C GLY A 84 9.24 -16.50 4.35
N ASN A 85 10.58 -16.41 4.39
CA ASN A 85 11.36 -16.37 5.64
C ASN A 85 11.88 -14.95 5.95
N VAL A 86 11.39 -13.94 5.22
CA VAL A 86 11.64 -12.53 5.52
C VAL A 86 10.33 -11.95 6.01
N LEU A 87 10.28 -11.50 7.26
CA LEU A 87 9.09 -10.89 7.84
C LEU A 87 9.16 -9.37 7.75
N VAL A 88 7.99 -8.74 7.68
CA VAL A 88 7.87 -7.30 7.50
C VAL A 88 7.23 -6.66 8.73
N THR A 89 7.94 -5.69 9.28
CA THR A 89 7.51 -4.87 10.41
C THR A 89 6.39 -3.90 10.02
N GLU A 90 5.78 -3.25 11.01
CA GLU A 90 4.85 -2.15 10.76
C GLU A 90 5.49 -1.00 9.95
N SER A 91 6.79 -0.80 10.13
CA SER A 91 7.63 0.21 9.49
C SER A 91 8.06 -0.13 8.06
N PHE A 92 7.64 -1.27 7.51
CA PHE A 92 8.14 -1.83 6.24
C PHE A 92 9.64 -2.15 6.23
N GLU A 93 10.25 -2.27 7.40
CA GLU A 93 11.60 -2.82 7.54
C GLU A 93 11.51 -4.35 7.46
N ALA A 94 12.46 -4.95 6.73
CA ALA A 94 12.56 -6.39 6.60
C ALA A 94 13.41 -6.98 7.74
N LYS A 95 12.94 -8.09 8.32
CA LYS A 95 13.68 -8.89 9.28
C LYS A 95 13.74 -10.35 8.86
N ILE A 96 14.90 -10.95 8.98
CA ILE A 96 15.12 -12.35 8.62
C ILE A 96 14.62 -13.27 9.77
N ALA A 97 13.84 -14.28 9.40
CA ALA A 97 13.31 -15.33 10.28
C ALA A 97 13.86 -16.72 9.88
N ASP A 98 13.58 -17.74 10.68
CA ASP A 98 13.81 -19.16 10.33
C ASP A 98 15.25 -19.53 9.88
N PHE A 99 16.25 -18.83 10.44
CA PHE A 99 17.66 -19.01 10.12
C PHE A 99 18.33 -20.14 10.94
N GLY A 100 19.34 -20.81 10.36
CA GLY A 100 20.25 -21.70 11.10
C GLY A 100 19.77 -23.14 11.31
N LEU A 101 18.58 -23.50 10.82
CA LEU A 101 17.91 -24.78 11.15
C LEU A 101 17.97 -25.84 10.06
N SER A 102 18.43 -25.51 8.85
CA SER A 102 18.47 -26.46 7.71
C SER A 102 19.61 -27.49 7.80
N GLY A 103 20.57 -27.30 8.71
CA GLY A 103 21.85 -28.02 8.74
C GLY A 103 21.84 -29.50 9.16
N THR A 104 20.68 -30.14 9.33
CA THR A 104 20.59 -31.57 9.68
C THR A 104 19.65 -32.37 8.80
N LYS A 105 19.22 -31.81 7.65
CA LYS A 105 18.75 -32.65 6.54
C LYS A 105 19.97 -33.15 5.74
N SER A 106 20.89 -33.82 6.42
CA SER A 106 21.79 -34.77 5.78
C SER A 106 20.97 -36.01 5.40
N SER A 107 20.09 -35.84 4.42
CA SER A 107 19.75 -36.92 3.51
C SER A 107 19.94 -36.30 2.13
N VAL A 108 21.22 -36.32 1.77
CA VAL A 108 21.74 -36.29 0.41
C VAL A 108 20.75 -36.97 -0.51
N TYR A 109 20.63 -36.42 -1.72
CA TYR A 109 20.01 -37.04 -2.91
C TYR A 109 20.69 -38.39 -3.24
N ASP A 110 20.64 -39.33 -2.31
CA ASP A 110 21.18 -40.67 -2.47
C ASP A 110 20.12 -41.51 -3.17
N GLY A 111 20.55 -42.19 -4.22
CA GLY A 111 19.68 -42.81 -5.19
C GLY A 111 18.67 -43.79 -4.59
N GLY A 112 17.42 -43.72 -5.07
CA GLY A 112 16.50 -44.86 -5.06
C GLY A 112 15.24 -44.76 -4.20
N GLY A 113 15.07 -43.73 -3.35
CA GLY A 113 13.90 -43.62 -2.45
C GLY A 113 12.90 -42.55 -2.87
N SER A 114 11.61 -42.91 -2.97
CA SER A 114 10.47 -42.00 -3.15
C SER A 114 10.13 -41.21 -1.87
N HIS A 115 11.09 -40.50 -1.30
CA HIS A 115 10.84 -39.58 -0.20
C HIS A 115 11.07 -38.14 -0.68
N GLY A 116 9.99 -37.34 -0.60
CA GLY A 116 9.89 -36.00 -1.18
C GLY A 116 10.97 -35.03 -0.73
N VAL A 117 11.19 -34.02 -1.58
CA VAL A 117 12.15 -32.94 -1.34
C VAL A 117 11.73 -32.16 -0.10
N VAL A 118 12.52 -32.23 0.98
CA VAL A 118 12.18 -31.51 2.21
C VAL A 118 12.90 -30.17 2.24
N GLY A 119 12.24 -29.09 1.85
CA GLY A 119 12.76 -27.71 1.84
C GLY A 119 12.16 -26.92 0.68
N THR A 120 12.68 -25.72 0.41
CA THR A 120 12.30 -24.93 -0.76
C THR A 120 13.46 -24.92 -1.77
N PRO A 121 13.63 -26.01 -2.55
CA PRO A 121 14.89 -26.35 -3.21
C PRO A 121 15.30 -25.39 -4.34
N PHE A 122 14.36 -24.61 -4.88
CA PHE A 122 14.62 -23.67 -5.97
C PHE A 122 15.49 -22.47 -5.56
N TRP A 123 15.64 -22.21 -4.25
CA TRP A 123 16.52 -21.17 -3.73
C TRP A 123 17.93 -21.69 -3.41
N MET A 124 18.19 -23.00 -3.59
CA MET A 124 19.47 -23.61 -3.26
C MET A 124 20.53 -23.35 -4.34
N ALA A 125 21.73 -22.99 -3.89
CA ALA A 125 22.90 -22.85 -4.75
C ALA A 125 23.30 -24.20 -5.38
N PRO A 126 23.87 -24.19 -6.62
CA PRO A 126 24.20 -25.41 -7.34
C PRO A 126 25.16 -26.33 -6.58
N GLU A 127 26.14 -25.78 -5.87
CA GLU A 127 27.08 -26.56 -5.06
C GLU A 127 26.39 -27.33 -3.93
N LEU A 128 25.29 -26.82 -3.37
CA LEU A 128 24.50 -27.52 -2.36
C LEU A 128 23.75 -28.71 -2.98
N LEU A 129 23.37 -28.62 -4.25
CA LEU A 129 22.76 -29.72 -5.00
C LEU A 129 23.78 -30.81 -5.37
N ASP A 130 25.08 -30.48 -5.34
CA ASP A 130 26.20 -31.43 -5.42
C ASP A 130 26.59 -32.01 -4.05
N GLY A 131 25.88 -31.64 -2.98
CA GLY A 131 26.15 -32.10 -1.62
C GLY A 131 27.32 -31.40 -0.93
N GLN A 132 27.81 -30.28 -1.47
CA GLN A 132 28.79 -29.44 -0.78
C GLN A 132 28.17 -28.78 0.46
N PRO A 133 28.97 -28.48 1.50
CA PRO A 133 28.47 -27.82 2.69
C PRO A 133 28.00 -26.38 2.39
N HIS A 134 27.05 -25.91 3.20
CA HIS A 134 26.64 -24.50 3.17
C HIS A 134 27.82 -23.56 3.45
N SER A 135 27.86 -22.46 2.70
CA SER A 135 28.81 -21.36 2.82
C SER A 135 28.08 -20.02 2.85
N GLU A 136 28.79 -18.94 3.20
CA GLU A 136 28.25 -17.57 3.08
C GLU A 136 27.82 -17.29 1.63
N MET A 137 28.58 -17.78 0.65
CA MET A 137 28.26 -17.63 -0.77
C MET A 137 27.01 -18.41 -1.19
N SER A 138 26.64 -19.46 -0.48
CA SER A 138 25.37 -20.15 -0.70
C SER A 138 24.17 -19.32 -0.23
N ASP A 139 24.33 -18.50 0.83
CA ASP A 139 23.32 -17.52 1.23
C ASP A 139 23.25 -16.33 0.25
N VAL A 140 24.39 -15.91 -0.33
CA VAL A 140 24.42 -14.90 -1.41
C VAL A 140 23.64 -15.37 -2.65
N TYR A 141 23.75 -16.64 -3.02
CA TYR A 141 22.94 -17.21 -4.10
C TYR A 141 21.44 -17.14 -3.78
N ALA A 142 21.06 -17.56 -2.57
CA ALA A 142 19.68 -17.49 -2.12
C ALA A 142 19.16 -16.03 -2.04
N PHE A 143 20.04 -15.07 -1.74
CA PHE A 143 19.75 -13.65 -1.83
C PHE A 143 19.49 -13.19 -3.26
N GLY A 144 20.23 -13.70 -4.26
CA GLY A 144 19.94 -13.48 -5.68
C GLY A 144 18.56 -13.99 -6.08
N MET A 145 18.16 -15.17 -5.57
CA MET A 145 16.81 -15.71 -5.78
C MET A 145 15.72 -14.89 -5.09
N LEU A 146 16.01 -14.36 -3.90
CA LEU A 146 15.12 -13.43 -3.20
C LEU A 146 14.95 -12.13 -4.00
N LEU A 147 16.02 -11.54 -4.53
CA LEU A 147 15.95 -10.35 -5.38
C LEU A 147 15.12 -10.61 -6.65
N TYR A 148 15.25 -11.80 -7.24
CA TYR A 148 14.41 -12.22 -8.36
C TYR A 148 12.93 -12.23 -7.95
N GLU A 149 12.60 -12.91 -6.84
CA GLU A 149 11.23 -12.99 -6.30
C GLU A 149 10.65 -11.60 -6.00
N MET A 150 11.46 -10.70 -5.42
CA MET A 150 11.07 -9.32 -5.12
C MET A 150 10.70 -8.52 -6.37
N TRP A 151 11.40 -8.73 -7.47
CA TRP A 151 11.16 -7.98 -8.70
C TRP A 151 10.11 -8.62 -9.60
N SER A 152 10.18 -9.95 -9.77
CA SER A 152 9.25 -10.70 -10.62
C SER A 152 7.88 -10.85 -9.98
N ARG A 153 7.82 -10.82 -8.64
CA ARG A 153 6.64 -11.19 -7.84
C ARG A 153 6.15 -12.61 -8.15
N THR A 154 7.05 -13.47 -8.62
CA THR A 154 6.78 -14.86 -8.95
C THR A 154 7.74 -15.78 -8.22
N THR A 155 7.27 -16.99 -7.94
CA THR A 155 8.12 -18.09 -7.47
C THR A 155 9.17 -18.41 -8.54
N PRO A 156 10.46 -18.58 -8.17
CA PRO A 156 11.50 -19.01 -9.11
C PRO A 156 11.09 -20.27 -9.89
N TYR A 157 11.32 -20.24 -11.20
CA TYR A 157 11.04 -21.34 -12.15
C TYR A 157 9.55 -21.72 -12.30
N SER A 158 8.60 -20.90 -11.85
CA SER A 158 7.17 -21.17 -11.99
C SER A 158 6.71 -21.30 -13.45
N ASP A 159 7.42 -20.66 -14.38
CA ASP A 159 7.19 -20.72 -15.83
C ASP A 159 7.63 -22.06 -16.46
N LEU A 160 8.60 -22.75 -15.84
CA LEU A 160 9.13 -24.03 -16.32
C LEU A 160 8.48 -25.23 -15.65
N CYS A 161 7.98 -25.07 -14.43
CA CYS A 161 7.39 -26.16 -13.65
C CYS A 161 5.92 -26.39 -14.03
N VAL A 162 5.57 -27.63 -14.38
CA VAL A 162 4.16 -28.07 -14.47
C VAL A 162 3.82 -28.94 -13.27
N GLY A 163 2.59 -28.84 -12.77
CA GLY A 163 2.08 -29.71 -11.71
C GLY A 163 2.13 -31.18 -12.13
N GLU A 164 2.35 -32.09 -11.16
CA GLU A 164 2.56 -33.53 -11.40
C GLU A 164 1.39 -34.22 -12.13
N GLU A 165 0.22 -33.58 -12.18
CA GLU A 165 -1.02 -34.09 -12.79
C GLU A 165 -1.25 -33.62 -14.23
N SER A 166 -0.50 -32.62 -14.70
CA SER A 166 -0.69 -32.00 -16.01
C SER A 166 0.33 -32.54 -16.99
N GLY A 167 -0.08 -33.46 -17.88
CA GLY A 167 0.76 -34.04 -18.95
C GLY A 167 1.22 -33.07 -20.06
N GLY A 168 1.55 -31.82 -19.70
CA GLY A 168 2.04 -30.77 -20.59
C GLY A 168 3.56 -30.75 -20.73
N ALA A 169 4.04 -29.96 -21.70
CA ALA A 169 5.44 -29.87 -22.13
C ALA A 169 6.34 -28.99 -21.23
N GLY A 170 6.33 -29.19 -19.90
CA GLY A 170 7.24 -28.50 -18.99
C GLY A 170 8.05 -29.47 -18.12
N MET A 171 8.94 -28.93 -17.30
CA MET A 171 9.90 -29.70 -16.51
C MET A 171 9.32 -30.05 -15.13
N ARG A 172 9.65 -31.24 -14.63
CA ARG A 172 9.39 -31.58 -13.23
C ARG A 172 10.36 -30.81 -12.33
N PRO A 173 9.99 -30.51 -11.06
CA PRO A 173 10.89 -29.83 -10.11
C PRO A 173 12.29 -30.45 -10.04
N ARG A 174 12.39 -31.78 -10.06
CA ARG A 174 13.67 -32.50 -10.07
C ARG A 174 14.51 -32.22 -11.32
N GLU A 175 13.89 -32.10 -12.50
CA GLU A 175 14.58 -31.84 -13.76
C GLU A 175 15.11 -30.41 -13.79
N VAL A 176 14.33 -29.45 -13.29
CA VAL A 176 14.79 -28.06 -13.10
C VAL A 176 16.03 -28.04 -12.20
N LEU A 177 15.99 -28.68 -11.03
CA LEU A 177 17.12 -28.71 -10.10
C LEU A 177 18.36 -29.39 -10.71
N LEU A 178 18.19 -30.47 -11.47
CA LEU A 178 19.30 -31.11 -12.20
C LEU A 178 19.91 -30.17 -13.24
N ALA A 179 19.10 -29.36 -13.92
CA ALA A 179 19.56 -28.36 -14.88
C ALA A 179 20.21 -27.14 -14.21
N VAL A 180 19.79 -26.77 -12.99
CA VAL A 180 20.45 -25.72 -12.17
C VAL A 180 21.84 -26.18 -11.75
N ARG A 181 21.95 -27.44 -11.33
CA ARG A 181 23.18 -28.12 -10.91
C ARG A 181 24.15 -28.39 -12.04
N SER A 182 23.66 -28.65 -13.25
CA SER A 182 24.54 -28.97 -14.38
C SER A 182 25.40 -27.78 -14.79
N SER A 183 26.72 -28.00 -14.89
CA SER A 183 27.68 -27.03 -15.40
C SER A 183 27.56 -26.80 -16.92
N GLU A 184 26.79 -27.61 -17.63
CA GLU A 184 26.53 -27.42 -19.06
C GLU A 184 25.33 -26.48 -19.27
N THR A 185 24.21 -26.74 -18.59
CA THR A 185 22.98 -25.96 -18.75
C THR A 185 22.96 -24.70 -17.89
N LYS A 186 23.51 -24.75 -16.68
CA LYS A 186 23.55 -23.65 -15.69
C LYS A 186 22.21 -22.91 -15.58
N LEU A 187 21.11 -23.64 -15.54
CA LEU A 187 19.76 -23.08 -15.64
C LEU A 187 19.52 -22.04 -14.53
N ARG A 188 18.94 -20.89 -14.89
CA ARG A 188 18.53 -19.82 -13.98
C ARG A 188 17.10 -19.39 -14.29
N PRO A 189 16.39 -18.73 -13.36
CA PRO A 189 15.02 -18.30 -13.60
C PRO A 189 14.93 -17.40 -14.84
N THR A 190 13.90 -17.62 -15.65
CA THR A 190 13.71 -16.87 -16.89
C THR A 190 13.38 -15.41 -16.59
N ILE A 191 13.98 -14.50 -17.34
CA ILE A 191 13.63 -13.08 -17.35
C ILE A 191 12.94 -12.80 -18.68
N THR A 192 11.67 -12.42 -18.65
CA THR A 192 10.96 -12.00 -19.87
C THR A 192 11.48 -10.64 -20.35
N ALA A 193 11.35 -10.36 -21.65
CA ALA A 193 11.76 -9.06 -22.19
C ALA A 193 11.05 -7.88 -21.51
N SER A 194 9.79 -8.07 -21.10
CA SER A 194 9.01 -7.08 -20.35
C SER A 194 9.51 -6.88 -18.91
N MET A 195 9.94 -7.94 -18.22
CA MET A 195 10.59 -7.83 -16.91
C MET A 195 11.93 -7.09 -17.02
N ARG A 196 12.67 -7.31 -18.11
CA ARG A 196 13.96 -6.65 -18.36
C ARG A 196 13.82 -5.16 -18.67
N ALA A 197 12.78 -4.78 -19.41
CA ALA A 197 12.54 -3.39 -19.81
C ALA A 197 12.18 -2.46 -18.64
N ASN A 198 11.60 -2.99 -17.57
CA ASN A 198 11.12 -2.19 -16.44
C ASN A 198 12.10 -2.11 -15.26
N ALA A 199 13.21 -2.87 -15.27
CA ALA A 199 14.19 -2.87 -14.18
C ALA A 199 15.46 -2.09 -14.54
N PRO A 200 16.09 -1.42 -13.56
CA PRO A 200 17.42 -0.84 -13.74
C PRO A 200 18.43 -1.93 -14.14
N PRO A 201 19.30 -1.69 -15.14
CA PRO A 201 20.31 -2.65 -15.56
C PRO A 201 21.20 -3.17 -14.43
N GLU A 202 21.51 -2.30 -13.45
CA GLU A 202 22.36 -2.62 -12.30
C GLU A 202 21.71 -3.64 -11.37
N LEU A 203 20.38 -3.63 -11.23
CA LEU A 203 19.67 -4.63 -10.42
C LEU A 203 19.81 -6.02 -11.05
N TRP A 204 19.65 -6.11 -12.36
CA TRP A 204 19.77 -7.38 -13.08
C TRP A 204 21.18 -7.91 -13.10
N GLN A 205 22.17 -7.04 -13.30
CA GLN A 205 23.56 -7.43 -13.17
C GLN A 205 23.83 -8.02 -11.78
N LEU A 206 23.34 -7.37 -10.72
CA LEU A 206 23.49 -7.87 -9.35
C LEU A 206 22.87 -9.26 -9.16
N ILE A 207 21.68 -9.49 -9.69
CA ILE A 207 21.03 -10.81 -9.60
C ILE A 207 21.81 -11.86 -10.37
N GLU A 208 22.20 -11.58 -11.62
CA GLU A 208 23.00 -12.51 -12.43
C GLU A 208 24.33 -12.86 -11.75
N ASP A 209 24.98 -11.87 -11.12
CA ASP A 209 26.24 -12.03 -10.38
C ASP A 209 26.04 -12.88 -9.11
N CYS A 210 24.96 -12.66 -8.34
CA CYS A 210 24.61 -13.50 -7.19
C CYS A 210 24.31 -14.95 -7.61
N LEU A 211 23.73 -15.16 -8.79
CA LEU A 211 23.33 -16.46 -9.31
C LEU A 211 24.45 -17.20 -10.04
N LEU A 212 25.70 -16.71 -10.04
CA LEU A 212 26.82 -17.38 -10.70
C LEU A 212 27.02 -18.82 -10.18
N HIS A 213 27.35 -19.71 -11.11
CA HIS A 213 27.51 -21.15 -10.83
C HIS A 213 28.67 -21.45 -9.88
N HIS A 214 29.77 -20.70 -9.98
CA HIS A 214 30.91 -20.83 -9.07
C HIS A 214 30.79 -19.79 -7.95
N ASP A 215 30.88 -20.25 -6.71
CA ASP A 215 30.73 -19.44 -5.50
C ASP A 215 31.75 -18.31 -5.39
N ALA A 216 33.02 -18.55 -5.75
CA ALA A 216 34.12 -17.59 -5.64
C ALA A 216 34.00 -16.36 -6.57
N ARG A 217 33.05 -16.36 -7.51
CA ARG A 217 32.80 -15.23 -8.41
C ARG A 217 31.56 -14.43 -8.04
N ARG A 218 30.79 -14.88 -7.05
CA ARG A 218 29.63 -14.15 -6.55
C ARG A 218 30.10 -12.90 -5.79
N PRO A 219 29.31 -11.81 -5.80
CA PRO A 219 29.63 -10.62 -5.03
C PRO A 219 29.54 -10.92 -3.53
N THR A 220 30.31 -10.16 -2.76
CA THR A 220 30.13 -10.09 -1.32
C THR A 220 28.84 -9.34 -0.97
N LEU A 221 28.32 -9.59 0.23
CA LEU A 221 27.17 -8.83 0.74
C LEU A 221 27.45 -7.31 0.84
N GLU A 222 28.71 -6.89 0.95
CA GLU A 222 29.10 -5.47 0.90
C GLU A 222 28.90 -4.85 -0.49
N GLU A 223 29.32 -5.58 -1.52
CA GLU A 223 29.14 -5.17 -2.91
C GLU A 223 27.65 -5.15 -3.26
N CYS A 224 26.88 -6.13 -2.77
CA CYS A 224 25.42 -6.12 -2.88
C CYS A 224 24.79 -4.86 -2.26
N ASP A 225 25.15 -4.50 -1.02
CA ASP A 225 24.63 -3.28 -0.38
C ASP A 225 25.02 -2.02 -1.16
N THR A 226 26.26 -1.97 -1.67
CA THR A 226 26.76 -0.83 -2.45
C THR A 226 25.93 -0.62 -3.73
N VAL A 227 25.59 -1.69 -4.45
CA VAL A 227 24.74 -1.60 -5.64
C VAL A 227 23.32 -1.20 -5.26
N LEU A 228 22.74 -1.80 -4.22
CA LEU A 228 21.38 -1.49 -3.76
C LEU A 228 21.25 -0.07 -3.22
N ALA A 229 22.28 0.46 -2.56
CA ALA A 229 22.31 1.85 -2.08
C ALA A 229 22.30 2.84 -3.26
N LYS A 230 23.06 2.54 -4.33
CA LYS A 230 23.03 3.34 -5.57
C LYS A 230 21.66 3.31 -6.23
N LEU A 231 21.05 2.12 -6.32
CA LEU A 231 19.71 1.93 -6.86
C LEU A 231 18.66 2.71 -6.03
N GLN A 232 18.73 2.61 -4.70
CA GLN A 232 17.86 3.36 -3.79
C GLN A 232 18.01 4.88 -3.98
N ALA A 233 19.24 5.39 -4.08
CA ALA A 233 19.49 6.81 -4.33
C ALA A 233 18.99 7.28 -5.71
N SER A 234 19.06 6.41 -6.72
CA SER A 234 18.58 6.71 -8.08
C SER A 234 17.06 6.83 -8.19
N CYS A 235 16.31 6.28 -7.23
CA CYS A 235 14.86 6.44 -7.18
C CYS A 235 14.40 7.85 -6.79
N GLY A 236 15.33 8.80 -6.58
CA GLY A 236 15.06 10.07 -5.89
C GLY A 236 14.78 9.82 -4.40
N ASP A 237 14.80 10.86 -3.57
CA ASP A 237 14.44 10.79 -2.14
C ASP A 237 12.98 10.35 -1.97
N VAL A 238 12.71 9.07 -2.18
CA VAL A 238 11.40 8.43 -2.12
C VAL A 238 11.31 7.55 -0.88
N PHE A 239 12.43 7.21 -0.23
CA PHE A 239 12.45 6.50 1.05
C PHE A 239 13.77 6.73 1.80
N ASP A 240 13.82 7.81 2.60
CA ASP A 240 14.79 7.99 3.69
C ASP A 240 14.20 7.38 4.98
N PRO A 241 14.79 6.32 5.53
CA PRO A 241 14.29 5.64 6.73
C PRO A 241 14.41 6.47 8.03
N GLU A 242 15.23 7.53 8.07
CA GLU A 242 15.38 8.37 9.27
C GLU A 242 14.39 9.53 9.34
N SER A 243 13.84 9.97 8.21
CA SER A 243 12.82 11.03 8.18
C SER A 243 11.44 10.49 8.58
N ASN A 244 11.20 10.45 9.90
CA ASN A 244 9.89 10.23 10.55
C ASN A 244 8.72 11.04 9.92
N GLN A 245 9.02 12.11 9.17
CA GLN A 245 8.07 12.97 8.49
C GLN A 245 7.29 12.31 7.34
N ARG A 246 7.82 11.29 6.65
CA ARG A 246 7.13 10.68 5.49
C ARG A 246 6.40 9.36 5.77
N ARG A 247 6.66 8.70 6.90
CA ARG A 247 5.83 7.57 7.38
C ARG A 247 4.44 8.03 7.79
N THR A 248 4.35 9.18 8.45
CA THR A 248 3.09 9.90 8.66
C THR A 248 2.44 10.23 7.34
N HIS A 249 3.21 10.71 6.35
CA HIS A 249 2.65 11.17 5.08
C HIS A 249 1.98 10.09 4.20
N LEU A 250 2.46 8.84 4.23
CA LEU A 250 1.83 7.71 3.52
C LEU A 250 0.55 7.23 4.23
N LEU A 251 0.55 7.21 5.56
CA LEU A 251 -0.65 6.92 6.36
C LEU A 251 -1.67 8.07 6.28
N GLU A 252 -1.24 9.32 6.29
CA GLU A 252 -2.06 10.54 6.10
C GLU A 252 -2.70 10.62 4.71
N ARG A 253 -2.08 10.02 3.69
CA ARG A 253 -2.68 9.90 2.35
C ARG A 253 -3.72 8.78 2.24
N MET A 254 -3.71 7.80 3.15
CA MET A 254 -4.63 6.64 3.13
C MET A 254 -5.70 6.71 4.22
N LEU A 255 -5.46 7.48 5.28
CA LEU A 255 -6.30 7.62 6.46
C LEU A 255 -6.32 9.11 6.87
N PRO A 256 -7.45 9.62 7.42
CA PRO A 256 -7.48 10.98 7.95
C PRO A 256 -6.34 11.20 8.97
N PRO A 257 -5.72 12.40 9.04
CA PRO A 257 -4.59 12.68 9.93
C PRO A 257 -4.84 12.31 11.39
N ASP A 258 -6.05 12.59 11.90
CA ASP A 258 -6.46 12.24 13.27
C ASP A 258 -6.52 10.71 13.49
N VAL A 259 -6.90 9.95 12.46
CA VAL A 259 -6.94 8.49 12.47
C VAL A 259 -5.53 7.91 12.39
N ALA A 260 -4.71 8.45 11.48
CA ALA A 260 -3.32 8.05 11.28
C ALA A 260 -2.49 8.28 12.56
N ALA A 261 -2.65 9.44 13.20
CA ALA A 261 -1.96 9.78 14.45
C ALA A 261 -2.32 8.81 15.59
N ARG A 262 -3.60 8.45 15.73
CA ARG A 262 -4.07 7.51 16.76
C ARG A 262 -3.58 6.09 16.52
N LEU A 263 -3.61 5.62 15.27
CA LEU A 263 -3.06 4.31 14.91
C LEU A 263 -1.54 4.25 15.12
N THR A 264 -0.82 5.33 14.80
CA THR A 264 0.62 5.44 15.03
C THR A 264 0.97 5.38 16.53
N ARG A 265 0.03 5.77 17.42
CA ARG A 265 0.16 5.62 18.89
C ARG A 265 -0.30 4.25 19.42
N GLY A 266 -0.66 3.31 18.54
CA GLY A 266 -1.18 1.99 18.93
C GLY A 266 -2.59 2.02 19.52
N GLU A 267 -3.33 3.13 19.37
CA GLU A 267 -4.70 3.23 19.86
C GLU A 267 -5.67 2.55 18.90
N LYS A 268 -6.67 1.82 19.44
CA LYS A 268 -7.81 1.39 18.64
C LYS A 268 -8.64 2.59 18.21
N VAL A 269 -8.71 2.85 16.92
CA VAL A 269 -9.60 3.87 16.36
C VAL A 269 -11.00 3.29 16.23
N GLY A 270 -11.87 3.63 17.18
CA GLY A 270 -13.30 3.35 17.08
C GLY A 270 -14.00 4.21 16.01
N ALA A 271 -15.30 3.98 15.83
CA ALA A 271 -16.13 4.74 14.91
C ALA A 271 -16.08 6.26 15.20
N LEU A 272 -15.64 7.04 14.21
CA LEU A 272 -15.60 8.49 14.24
C LEU A 272 -16.93 9.05 13.74
N ARG A 273 -17.54 9.96 14.49
CA ARG A 273 -18.77 10.63 14.09
C ARG A 273 -18.45 11.99 13.49
N TYR A 274 -18.93 12.21 12.27
CA TYR A 274 -18.87 13.50 11.61
C TYR A 274 -20.28 14.09 11.58
N ALA A 275 -20.42 15.31 12.11
CA ALA A 275 -21.71 16.00 12.19
C ALA A 275 -22.20 16.45 10.81
N ASP A 276 -21.28 16.96 9.98
CA ASP A 276 -21.57 17.39 8.62
C ASP A 276 -20.38 17.07 7.70
N VAL A 277 -20.62 16.18 6.73
CA VAL A 277 -19.68 15.83 5.66
C VAL A 277 -20.38 15.92 4.33
N THR A 278 -19.65 16.18 3.27
CA THR A 278 -20.19 16.09 1.90
C THR A 278 -19.51 14.98 1.14
N VAL A 279 -20.30 14.02 0.68
CA VAL A 279 -19.81 12.85 -0.04
C VAL A 279 -20.11 13.02 -1.51
N PHE A 280 -19.08 12.80 -2.33
CA PHE A 280 -19.12 12.82 -3.79
C PHE A 280 -19.03 11.40 -4.34
N PHE A 281 -19.80 11.14 -5.39
CA PHE A 281 -19.71 9.96 -6.22
C PHE A 281 -19.64 10.36 -7.70
N SER A 282 -18.79 9.67 -8.45
CA SER A 282 -18.88 9.62 -9.89
C SER A 282 -18.90 8.19 -10.41
N ASP A 283 -19.31 8.03 -11.65
CA ASP A 283 -19.37 6.77 -12.38
C ASP A 283 -19.10 7.02 -13.86
N ILE A 284 -18.34 6.15 -14.53
CA ILE A 284 -18.00 6.32 -15.94
C ILE A 284 -19.16 5.80 -16.81
N VAL A 285 -19.69 6.67 -17.66
CA VAL A 285 -20.80 6.35 -18.54
C VAL A 285 -20.36 5.31 -19.57
N GLY A 286 -21.05 4.17 -19.60
CA GLY A 286 -20.78 3.11 -20.58
C GLY A 286 -19.52 2.29 -20.27
N PHE A 287 -18.98 2.35 -19.04
CA PHE A 287 -17.76 1.62 -18.69
C PHE A 287 -17.81 0.12 -18.98
N THR A 288 -18.94 -0.55 -18.72
CA THR A 288 -19.11 -1.97 -19.01
C THR A 288 -18.96 -2.28 -20.51
N GLU A 289 -19.38 -1.38 -21.38
CA GLU A 289 -19.27 -1.55 -22.84
C GLU A 289 -17.84 -1.24 -23.31
N LEU A 290 -17.23 -0.18 -22.77
CA LEU A 290 -15.84 0.20 -23.04
C LEU A 290 -14.87 -0.90 -22.62
N SER A 291 -15.02 -1.44 -21.41
CA SER A 291 -14.19 -2.52 -20.88
C SER A 291 -14.38 -3.86 -21.58
N ALA A 292 -15.54 -4.08 -22.23
CA ALA A 292 -15.77 -5.26 -23.05
C ALA A 292 -15.16 -5.14 -24.46
N THR A 293 -14.94 -3.91 -24.95
CA THR A 293 -14.49 -3.65 -26.32
C THR A 293 -12.99 -3.37 -26.39
N LEU A 294 -12.44 -2.68 -25.39
CA LEU A 294 -11.04 -2.26 -25.34
C LEU A 294 -10.14 -3.33 -24.72
N GLN A 295 -8.86 -3.31 -25.07
CA GLN A 295 -7.86 -4.16 -24.42
C GLN A 295 -7.62 -3.71 -22.97
N PRO A 296 -7.27 -4.63 -22.06
CA PRO A 296 -7.04 -4.31 -20.64
C PRO A 296 -6.03 -3.17 -20.41
N GLU A 297 -5.00 -3.06 -21.26
CA GLU A 297 -3.99 -2.01 -21.19
C GLU A 297 -4.59 -0.63 -21.49
N GLN A 298 -5.44 -0.54 -22.52
CA GLN A 298 -6.15 0.70 -22.89
C GLN A 298 -7.12 1.12 -21.77
N VAL A 299 -7.83 0.16 -21.17
CA VAL A 299 -8.73 0.42 -20.04
C VAL A 299 -7.97 0.97 -18.85
N THR A 300 -6.85 0.33 -18.51
CA THR A 300 -6.00 0.75 -17.39
C THR A 300 -5.42 2.15 -17.61
N ASP A 301 -5.01 2.44 -18.83
CA ASP A 301 -4.39 3.71 -19.20
C ASP A 301 -5.37 4.90 -19.10
N PHE A 302 -6.58 4.79 -19.66
CA PHE A 302 -7.56 5.89 -19.52
C PHE A 302 -8.03 6.07 -18.07
N LEU A 303 -8.20 4.98 -17.30
CA LEU A 303 -8.55 5.06 -15.88
C LEU A 303 -7.45 5.79 -15.09
N ASN A 304 -6.19 5.46 -15.35
CA ASN A 304 -5.04 6.09 -14.72
C ASN A 304 -4.94 7.59 -15.08
N ARG A 305 -5.22 7.98 -16.34
CA ARG A 305 -5.25 9.40 -16.75
C ARG A 305 -6.37 10.18 -16.04
N LEU A 306 -7.58 9.64 -16.03
CA LEU A 306 -8.73 10.27 -15.38
C LEU A 306 -8.48 10.41 -13.88
N TYR A 307 -8.17 9.31 -13.20
CA TYR A 307 -8.00 9.29 -11.75
C TYR A 307 -6.77 10.06 -11.27
N ARG A 308 -5.67 10.13 -12.04
CA ARG A 308 -4.55 11.02 -11.71
C ARG A 308 -4.99 12.49 -11.72
N THR A 309 -5.85 12.87 -12.65
CA THR A 309 -6.39 14.23 -12.74
C THR A 309 -7.35 14.52 -11.58
N LEU A 310 -8.25 13.58 -11.26
CA LEU A 310 -9.16 13.70 -10.12
C LEU A 310 -8.42 13.72 -8.78
N ASP A 311 -7.36 12.93 -8.62
CA ASP A 311 -6.52 12.94 -7.42
C ASP A 311 -5.83 14.29 -7.22
N GLY A 312 -5.36 14.91 -8.31
CA GLY A 312 -4.83 16.29 -8.28
C GLY A 312 -5.89 17.31 -7.86
N LEU A 313 -7.12 17.17 -8.36
CA LEU A 313 -8.25 18.02 -7.97
C LEU A 313 -8.63 17.82 -6.49
N CYS A 314 -8.59 16.59 -5.97
CA CYS A 314 -8.84 16.34 -4.54
C CYS A 314 -7.84 17.10 -3.66
N ALA A 315 -6.56 17.12 -4.03
CA ALA A 315 -5.55 17.88 -3.30
C ALA A 315 -5.80 19.39 -3.39
N GLU A 316 -6.16 19.90 -4.57
CA GLU A 316 -6.43 21.32 -4.81
C GLU A 316 -7.64 21.84 -4.03
N PHE A 317 -8.73 21.07 -3.96
CA PHE A 317 -9.94 21.46 -3.24
C PHE A 317 -9.95 21.06 -1.76
N ASP A 318 -8.85 20.47 -1.26
CA ASP A 318 -8.72 19.94 0.10
C ASP A 318 -9.84 18.91 0.39
N LEU A 319 -9.93 17.86 -0.41
CA LEU A 319 -10.91 16.77 -0.29
C LEU A 319 -10.21 15.44 0.04
N PHE A 320 -10.84 14.64 0.90
CA PHE A 320 -10.32 13.32 1.25
C PHE A 320 -10.80 12.27 0.24
N LYS A 321 -9.86 11.59 -0.41
CA LYS A 321 -10.17 10.46 -1.31
C LYS A 321 -10.63 9.25 -0.50
N LEU A 322 -11.72 8.63 -0.91
CA LEU A 322 -12.24 7.40 -0.33
C LEU A 322 -11.98 6.23 -1.28
N GLU A 323 -12.16 5.00 -0.78
CA GLU A 323 -11.97 3.82 -1.62
C GLU A 323 -12.93 3.81 -2.80
N THR A 324 -12.39 3.53 -3.98
CA THR A 324 -13.10 3.45 -5.25
C THR A 324 -13.26 1.98 -5.63
N ILE A 325 -14.47 1.55 -6.00
CA ILE A 325 -14.74 0.20 -6.49
C ILE A 325 -15.06 0.30 -7.99
N GLY A 326 -14.25 -0.37 -8.82
CA GLY A 326 -14.43 -0.38 -10.27
C GLY A 326 -14.21 0.99 -10.91
N ASP A 327 -15.21 1.46 -11.64
CA ASP A 327 -15.25 2.71 -12.39
C ASP A 327 -15.86 3.89 -11.62
N SER A 328 -16.17 3.69 -10.34
CA SER A 328 -16.74 4.74 -9.50
C SER A 328 -15.67 5.44 -8.65
N PHE A 329 -15.61 6.78 -8.75
CA PHE A 329 -14.72 7.61 -7.93
C PHE A 329 -15.48 8.19 -6.74
N MET A 330 -14.86 8.15 -5.56
CA MET A 330 -15.46 8.61 -4.30
C MET A 330 -14.49 9.51 -3.54
N CYS A 331 -14.99 10.66 -3.07
CA CYS A 331 -14.27 11.54 -2.16
C CYS A 331 -15.24 12.24 -1.20
N ALA A 332 -14.71 12.85 -0.15
CA ALA A 332 -15.52 13.58 0.81
C ALA A 332 -14.83 14.83 1.37
N GLY A 333 -15.62 15.88 1.58
CA GLY A 333 -15.22 17.09 2.30
C GLY A 333 -15.49 16.98 3.81
N SER A 334 -14.77 17.76 4.60
CA SER A 334 -14.85 17.79 6.07
C SER A 334 -14.45 16.48 6.81
N VAL A 335 -13.62 15.64 6.19
CA VAL A 335 -13.21 14.33 6.74
C VAL A 335 -11.82 14.35 7.36
N HIS A 336 -10.81 14.85 6.63
CA HIS A 336 -9.42 14.94 7.10
C HIS A 336 -9.09 16.29 7.75
N ARG A 337 -9.77 17.35 7.32
CA ARG A 337 -9.77 18.68 7.95
C ARG A 337 -11.22 19.13 8.09
N GLN A 338 -11.56 19.75 9.23
CA GLN A 338 -12.89 20.33 9.43
C GLN A 338 -13.06 21.57 8.54
N GLN A 339 -14.12 21.59 7.75
CA GLN A 339 -14.43 22.64 6.78
C GLN A 339 -15.87 23.13 6.99
N PRO A 340 -16.21 23.70 8.16
CA PRO A 340 -17.59 23.90 8.60
C PRO A 340 -18.42 24.76 7.65
N ASN A 341 -17.79 25.67 6.91
CA ASN A 341 -18.48 26.65 6.07
C ASN A 341 -18.26 26.46 4.56
N THR A 342 -17.44 25.50 4.14
CA THR A 342 -17.07 25.38 2.72
C THR A 342 -17.12 23.95 2.19
N HIS A 343 -17.37 22.94 3.02
CA HIS A 343 -17.30 21.54 2.60
C HIS A 343 -18.20 21.22 1.39
N VAL A 344 -19.38 21.82 1.29
CA VAL A 344 -20.29 21.63 0.14
C VAL A 344 -19.81 22.40 -1.07
N ALA A 345 -19.34 23.64 -0.88
CA ALA A 345 -18.82 24.48 -1.96
C ALA A 345 -17.57 23.87 -2.61
N ARG A 346 -16.63 23.35 -1.81
CA ARG A 346 -15.43 22.63 -2.28
C ARG A 346 -15.81 21.42 -3.14
N VAL A 347 -16.73 20.58 -2.66
CA VAL A 347 -17.20 19.41 -3.42
C VAL A 347 -17.95 19.81 -4.69
N ALA A 348 -18.74 20.88 -4.67
CA ALA A 348 -19.44 21.36 -5.86
C ALA A 348 -18.48 21.92 -6.94
N CYS A 349 -17.46 22.70 -6.54
CA CYS A 349 -16.42 23.17 -7.45
C CYS A 349 -15.58 22.01 -8.01
N PHE A 350 -15.19 21.06 -7.14
CA PHE A 350 -14.53 19.82 -7.55
C PHE A 350 -15.37 19.05 -8.57
N ALA A 351 -16.68 18.92 -8.34
CA ALA A 351 -17.59 18.19 -9.22
C ALA A 351 -17.65 18.81 -10.63
N LEU A 352 -17.68 20.14 -10.73
CA LEU A 352 -17.63 20.85 -12.01
C LEU A 352 -16.29 20.65 -12.71
N ALA A 353 -15.18 20.75 -11.99
CA ALA A 353 -13.84 20.52 -12.53
C ALA A 353 -13.62 19.06 -12.96
N ALA A 354 -14.21 18.09 -12.24
CA ALA A 354 -14.14 16.67 -12.56
C ALA A 354 -14.87 16.34 -13.87
N VAL A 355 -16.05 16.93 -14.09
CA VAL A 355 -16.79 16.83 -15.36
C VAL A 355 -15.95 17.37 -16.52
N GLN A 356 -15.34 18.55 -16.35
CA GLN A 356 -14.45 19.13 -17.36
C GLN A 356 -13.19 18.29 -17.61
N ALA A 357 -12.64 17.66 -16.57
CA ALA A 357 -11.49 16.76 -16.69
C ALA A 357 -11.84 15.50 -17.49
N ALA A 358 -13.02 14.93 -17.27
CA ALA A 358 -13.51 13.78 -18.04
C ALA A 358 -13.68 14.15 -19.52
N GLU A 359 -14.28 15.30 -19.83
CA GLU A 359 -14.46 15.78 -21.21
C GLU A 359 -13.15 15.99 -21.97
N ARG A 360 -12.03 16.22 -21.27
CA ARG A 360 -10.70 16.36 -21.87
C ARG A 360 -9.93 15.04 -21.97
N THR A 361 -10.38 14.00 -21.29
CA THR A 361 -9.68 12.72 -21.24
C THR A 361 -10.17 11.82 -22.38
N LEU A 362 -9.28 11.53 -23.33
CA LEU A 362 -9.57 10.61 -24.43
C LEU A 362 -9.77 9.18 -23.93
N VAL A 363 -10.74 8.47 -24.52
CA VAL A 363 -10.96 7.03 -24.31
C VAL A 363 -9.70 6.26 -24.72
N ASP A 364 -9.14 6.59 -25.87
CA ASP A 364 -7.86 6.09 -26.35
C ASP A 364 -7.07 7.22 -27.02
N VAL A 365 -5.77 7.29 -26.74
CA VAL A 365 -4.87 8.29 -27.35
C VAL A 365 -4.54 7.92 -28.79
N ASP A 366 -4.47 6.62 -29.10
CA ASP A 366 -4.13 6.11 -30.42
C ASP A 366 -5.37 6.09 -31.36
N ALA A 367 -6.58 6.21 -30.81
CA ALA A 367 -7.85 6.26 -31.53
C ALA A 367 -8.76 7.41 -31.03
N PRO A 368 -8.43 8.69 -31.35
CA PRO A 368 -9.20 9.85 -30.90
C PRO A 368 -10.67 9.88 -31.37
N GLU A 369 -11.01 9.12 -32.41
CA GLU A 369 -12.37 8.96 -32.92
C GLU A 369 -13.33 8.29 -31.94
N LEU A 370 -12.81 7.56 -30.95
CA LEU A 370 -13.62 6.98 -29.85
C LEU A 370 -14.15 8.05 -28.89
N GLY A 371 -13.69 9.29 -29.01
CA GLY A 371 -14.15 10.42 -28.22
C GLY A 371 -13.53 10.49 -26.83
N THR A 372 -14.20 11.21 -25.94
CA THR A 372 -13.73 11.49 -24.58
C THR A 372 -14.62 10.82 -23.54
N LEU A 373 -14.07 10.63 -22.35
CA LEU A 373 -14.78 10.03 -21.23
C LEU A 373 -15.94 10.91 -20.79
N GLN A 374 -17.02 10.27 -20.37
CA GLN A 374 -18.14 10.93 -19.74
C GLN A 374 -18.37 10.35 -18.37
N ILE A 375 -18.60 11.22 -17.38
CA ILE A 375 -18.91 10.80 -16.02
C ILE A 375 -20.31 11.27 -15.61
N ARG A 376 -21.00 10.43 -14.84
CA ARG A 376 -22.12 10.88 -14.00
C ARG A 376 -21.56 11.31 -12.67
N VAL A 377 -22.15 12.36 -12.10
CA VAL A 377 -21.67 12.94 -10.83
C VAL A 377 -22.84 13.25 -9.92
N GLY A 378 -22.70 12.89 -8.65
CA GLY A 378 -23.67 13.19 -7.61
C GLY A 378 -23.03 13.43 -6.24
N PHE A 379 -23.59 14.36 -5.47
CA PHE A 379 -23.16 14.56 -4.09
C PHE A 379 -24.29 14.94 -3.13
N HIS A 380 -24.05 14.69 -1.84
CA HIS A 380 -24.97 14.99 -0.76
C HIS A 380 -24.21 15.32 0.54
N CYS A 381 -24.79 16.15 1.39
CA CYS A 381 -24.23 16.53 2.68
C CYS A 381 -25.10 16.09 3.86
N GLY A 382 -24.47 15.74 4.97
CA GLY A 382 -25.14 15.36 6.22
C GLY A 382 -24.22 14.54 7.14
N PRO A 383 -24.75 14.01 8.26
CA PRO A 383 -23.95 13.27 9.24
C PRO A 383 -23.51 11.90 8.72
N ALA A 384 -22.27 11.51 9.02
CA ALA A 384 -21.73 10.19 8.66
C ALA A 384 -20.83 9.64 9.76
N VAL A 385 -20.58 8.34 9.70
CA VAL A 385 -19.66 7.65 10.59
C VAL A 385 -18.49 7.13 9.77
N GLY A 386 -17.27 7.53 10.10
CA GLY A 386 -16.05 6.95 9.55
C GLY A 386 -15.52 5.84 10.44
N ALA A 387 -15.05 4.75 9.84
CA ALA A 387 -14.38 3.69 10.57
C ALA A 387 -13.22 3.13 9.74
N VAL A 388 -12.18 2.68 10.43
CA VAL A 388 -11.12 1.88 9.80
C VAL A 388 -11.51 0.41 9.95
N VAL A 389 -11.64 -0.28 8.83
CA VAL A 389 -12.05 -1.69 8.77
C VAL A 389 -10.90 -2.53 8.23
N GLY A 390 -10.64 -3.66 8.89
CA GLY A 390 -9.64 -4.64 8.51
C GLY A 390 -8.35 -4.56 9.33
N ASP A 391 -7.87 -5.70 9.82
CA ASP A 391 -6.65 -5.78 10.65
C ASP A 391 -5.36 -5.87 9.82
N ALA A 392 -5.43 -6.46 8.61
CA ALA A 392 -4.29 -6.60 7.69
C ALA A 392 -4.27 -5.54 6.57
N ASN A 393 -5.45 -5.04 6.17
CA ASN A 393 -5.63 -3.93 5.24
C ASN A 393 -6.51 -2.90 5.95
N LEU A 394 -5.90 -1.88 6.55
CA LEU A 394 -6.61 -0.80 7.23
C LEU A 394 -7.28 0.10 6.20
N LYS A 395 -8.61 0.01 6.10
CA LYS A 395 -9.39 0.76 5.12
C LYS A 395 -10.29 1.76 5.81
N PHE A 396 -10.08 3.06 5.59
CA PHE A 396 -11.03 4.06 6.07
C PHE A 396 -12.24 4.12 5.15
N SER A 397 -13.42 3.83 5.70
CA SER A 397 -14.69 3.86 4.99
C SER A 397 -15.70 4.74 5.73
N LEU A 398 -16.50 5.47 4.96
CA LEU A 398 -17.65 6.20 5.48
C LEU A 398 -18.91 5.33 5.39
N TYR A 399 -19.69 5.36 6.47
CA TYR A 399 -20.95 4.67 6.61
C TYR A 399 -22.04 5.64 7.03
N GLY A 400 -23.24 5.42 6.52
CA GLY A 400 -24.41 6.18 6.92
C GLY A 400 -25.32 6.53 5.77
N ASP A 401 -26.43 7.17 6.13
CA ASP A 401 -27.46 7.57 5.19
C ASP A 401 -26.96 8.60 4.16
N THR A 402 -25.98 9.41 4.56
CA THR A 402 -25.35 10.41 3.69
C THR A 402 -24.66 9.75 2.48
N VAL A 403 -23.93 8.66 2.70
CA VAL A 403 -23.22 7.91 1.64
C VAL A 403 -24.23 7.30 0.67
N ASN A 404 -25.27 6.65 1.20
CA ASN A 404 -26.33 6.05 0.39
C ASN A 404 -27.05 7.11 -0.45
N THR A 405 -27.35 8.28 0.13
CA THR A 405 -28.03 9.37 -0.57
C THR A 405 -27.15 9.97 -1.66
N ALA A 406 -25.85 10.16 -1.41
CA ALA A 406 -24.90 10.66 -2.40
C ALA A 406 -24.80 9.73 -3.63
N SER A 407 -24.67 8.41 -3.39
CA SER A 407 -24.69 7.40 -4.47
C SER A 407 -26.00 7.45 -5.26
N ARG A 408 -27.15 7.70 -4.61
CA ARG A 408 -28.42 7.87 -5.33
C ARG A 408 -28.52 9.16 -6.14
N CYS A 409 -27.86 10.23 -5.70
CA CYS A 409 -27.76 11.46 -6.48
C CYS A 409 -26.96 11.21 -7.77
N GLU A 410 -25.88 10.43 -7.71
CA GLU A 410 -25.08 10.05 -8.89
C GLU A 410 -25.90 9.17 -9.82
N SER A 411 -26.49 8.08 -9.30
CA SER A 411 -27.17 7.09 -10.14
C SER A 411 -28.41 7.65 -10.84
N ASN A 412 -28.99 8.72 -10.31
CA ASN A 412 -30.10 9.44 -10.93
C ASN A 412 -29.64 10.62 -11.79
N GLY A 413 -28.35 10.95 -11.80
CA GLY A 413 -27.75 12.03 -12.57
C GLY A 413 -27.83 11.82 -14.09
N LEU A 414 -27.39 12.83 -14.83
CA LEU A 414 -27.20 12.74 -16.28
C LEU A 414 -25.70 12.82 -16.56
N ALA A 415 -25.27 12.20 -17.66
CA ALA A 415 -23.89 12.30 -18.11
C ALA A 415 -23.47 13.77 -18.24
N GLN A 416 -22.26 14.09 -17.75
CA GLN A 416 -21.69 15.44 -17.74
C GLN A 416 -22.53 16.52 -17.05
N ARG A 417 -23.41 16.14 -16.12
CA ARG A 417 -24.13 17.09 -15.27
C ARG A 417 -23.97 16.76 -13.80
N VAL A 418 -23.63 17.78 -13.03
CA VAL A 418 -23.45 17.68 -11.59
C VAL A 418 -24.81 17.69 -10.88
N THR A 419 -25.15 16.57 -10.23
CA THR A 419 -26.40 16.42 -9.49
C THR A 419 -26.17 16.58 -7.99
N CYS A 420 -27.07 17.27 -7.28
CA CYS A 420 -27.04 17.29 -5.83
C CYS A 420 -28.41 17.15 -5.19
N SER A 421 -28.42 16.74 -3.94
CA SER A 421 -29.62 16.66 -3.09
C SER A 421 -30.15 18.04 -2.68
N GLU A 422 -31.39 18.09 -2.19
CA GLU A 422 -31.96 19.31 -1.58
C GLU A 422 -31.15 19.85 -0.39
N ALA A 423 -30.62 18.98 0.47
CA ALA A 423 -29.79 19.40 1.61
C ALA A 423 -28.53 20.12 1.14
N ALA A 424 -27.84 19.54 0.16
CA ALA A 424 -26.64 20.13 -0.44
C ALA A 424 -26.95 21.45 -1.18
N ALA A 425 -28.07 21.52 -1.91
CA ALA A 425 -28.49 22.75 -2.58
C ALA A 425 -28.77 23.90 -1.59
N LYS A 426 -29.40 23.60 -0.45
CA LYS A 426 -29.63 24.58 0.63
C LYS A 426 -28.31 25.05 1.25
N ALA A 427 -27.39 24.13 1.51
CA ALA A 427 -26.07 24.49 2.03
C ALA A 427 -25.27 25.33 1.03
N LEU A 428 -25.31 25.00 -0.27
CA LEU A 428 -24.66 25.78 -1.32
C LEU A 428 -25.16 27.22 -1.41
N ALA A 429 -26.46 27.45 -1.20
CA ALA A 429 -27.01 28.81 -1.20
C ALA A 429 -26.35 29.71 -0.14
N SER A 430 -25.86 29.12 0.96
CA SER A 430 -25.10 29.82 2.00
C SER A 430 -23.58 29.84 1.77
N GLN A 431 -22.99 28.70 1.37
CA GLN A 431 -21.53 28.54 1.26
C GLN A 431 -20.96 29.10 -0.03
N ALA A 432 -21.74 29.11 -1.12
CA ALA A 432 -21.32 29.56 -2.45
C ALA A 432 -22.48 30.17 -3.23
N PRO A 433 -22.99 31.36 -2.83
CA PRO A 433 -24.09 32.04 -3.52
C PRO A 433 -23.77 32.42 -4.98
N TRP A 434 -22.49 32.42 -5.37
CA TRP A 434 -22.02 32.64 -6.74
C TRP A 434 -22.16 31.40 -7.64
N LEU A 435 -22.46 30.21 -7.11
CA LEU A 435 -22.78 29.03 -7.93
C LEU A 435 -24.25 29.09 -8.41
N SER A 436 -24.46 28.70 -9.66
CA SER A 436 -25.79 28.55 -10.26
C SER A 436 -26.34 27.16 -9.97
N VAL A 437 -27.43 27.11 -9.22
CA VAL A 437 -28.12 25.87 -8.83
C VAL A 437 -29.56 25.91 -9.33
N GLU A 438 -29.95 24.92 -10.12
CA GLU A 438 -31.27 24.86 -10.75
C GLU A 438 -32.08 23.66 -10.23
N PRO A 439 -33.39 23.84 -9.94
CA PRO A 439 -34.23 22.72 -9.54
C PRO A 439 -34.47 21.77 -10.71
N ARG A 440 -34.25 20.48 -10.49
CA ARG A 440 -34.57 19.42 -11.46
C ARG A 440 -36.00 18.89 -11.29
N GLY A 441 -36.55 19.00 -10.09
CA GLY A 441 -37.83 18.41 -9.70
C GLY A 441 -37.67 17.17 -8.81
N SER A 442 -38.80 16.56 -8.45
CA SER A 442 -38.84 15.33 -7.64
C SER A 442 -38.65 14.10 -8.52
N LYS A 443 -37.79 13.16 -8.09
CA LYS A 443 -37.66 11.83 -8.67
C LYS A 443 -37.88 10.76 -7.61
N THR A 444 -38.49 9.65 -8.01
CA THR A 444 -38.59 8.46 -7.16
C THR A 444 -37.23 7.77 -7.09
N VAL A 445 -36.60 7.83 -5.93
CA VAL A 445 -35.29 7.25 -5.65
C VAL A 445 -35.47 5.94 -4.87
N LYS A 446 -34.83 4.87 -5.36
CA LYS A 446 -34.89 3.53 -4.75
C LYS A 446 -34.44 3.57 -3.29
N GLY A 447 -35.34 3.17 -2.38
CA GLY A 447 -35.09 3.15 -0.94
C GLY A 447 -35.23 4.51 -0.22
N LYS A 448 -35.57 5.59 -0.94
CA LYS A 448 -35.72 6.95 -0.41
C LYS A 448 -37.09 7.57 -0.64
N GLY A 449 -37.87 7.04 -1.59
CA GLY A 449 -39.15 7.63 -1.97
C GLY A 449 -38.95 8.81 -2.93
N GLU A 450 -39.85 9.79 -2.91
CA GLU A 450 -39.67 11.01 -3.69
C GLU A 450 -38.59 11.92 -3.10
N MET A 451 -37.61 12.27 -3.93
CA MET A 451 -36.51 13.15 -3.54
C MET A 451 -36.36 14.28 -4.56
N LYS A 452 -36.25 15.51 -4.05
CA LYS A 452 -35.93 16.69 -4.87
C LYS A 452 -34.45 16.71 -5.20
N LEU A 453 -34.14 16.85 -6.47
CA LEU A 453 -32.77 16.95 -6.98
C LEU A 453 -32.54 18.31 -7.63
N PHE A 454 -31.28 18.71 -7.66
CA PHE A 454 -30.83 20.00 -8.20
C PHE A 454 -29.63 19.78 -9.10
N TRP A 455 -29.50 20.64 -10.10
CA TRP A 455 -28.34 20.73 -10.97
C TRP A 455 -27.42 21.83 -10.48
N VAL A 456 -26.12 21.55 -10.42
CA VAL A 456 -25.10 22.59 -10.30
C VAL A 456 -24.57 22.83 -11.71
N VAL A 457 -24.81 24.04 -12.24
CA VAL A 457 -24.54 24.34 -13.65
C VAL A 457 -23.13 24.91 -13.84
N GLY A 458 -22.68 25.75 -12.90
CA GLY A 458 -21.43 26.48 -13.01
C GLY A 458 -21.41 27.70 -12.09
N THR A 459 -20.42 28.55 -12.28
CA THR A 459 -20.29 29.86 -11.63
C THR A 459 -21.14 30.89 -12.36
N LYS A 460 -21.83 31.79 -11.64
CA LYS A 460 -22.72 32.82 -12.24
C LYS A 460 -21.96 33.85 -13.06
N ASP A 461 -20.71 34.09 -12.71
CA ASP A 461 -19.75 34.97 -13.35
C ASP A 461 -18.90 34.28 -14.43
N GLY A 462 -19.08 32.96 -14.64
CA GLY A 462 -18.42 32.21 -15.71
C GLY A 462 -16.93 31.90 -15.48
N ARG A 463 -16.39 32.24 -14.30
CA ARG A 463 -15.02 31.90 -13.90
C ARG A 463 -14.82 30.40 -13.73
N ASP A 464 -13.58 29.93 -13.89
CA ASP A 464 -13.24 28.53 -13.66
C ASP A 464 -13.51 28.17 -12.18
N PRO A 465 -14.20 27.06 -11.87
CA PRO A 465 -14.40 26.60 -10.49
C PRO A 465 -13.12 26.49 -9.66
N ARG A 466 -11.96 26.29 -10.29
CA ARG A 466 -10.64 26.23 -9.65
C ARG A 466 -10.15 27.58 -9.14
N GLU A 467 -10.58 28.68 -9.75
CA GLU A 467 -10.24 30.04 -9.29
C GLU A 467 -10.93 30.39 -7.97
N CYS A 468 -11.91 29.60 -7.52
CA CYS A 468 -12.63 29.81 -6.27
C CYS A 468 -11.88 29.25 -5.03
N VAL A 469 -10.82 28.46 -5.22
CA VAL A 469 -10.13 27.76 -4.12
C VAL A 469 -9.62 28.73 -3.06
N CYS A 470 -8.99 29.84 -3.45
CA CYS A 470 -8.46 30.84 -2.52
C CYS A 470 -9.55 31.49 -1.65
N GLU A 471 -10.75 31.71 -2.20
CA GLU A 471 -11.89 32.28 -1.46
C GLU A 471 -12.43 31.27 -0.43
N LEU A 472 -12.43 29.98 -0.78
CA LEU A 472 -12.82 28.90 0.12
C LEU A 472 -11.80 28.71 1.25
N GLU A 473 -10.50 28.84 0.97
CA GLU A 473 -9.45 28.80 2.01
C GLU A 473 -9.54 29.96 3.00
N GLN A 474 -9.84 31.17 2.51
CA GLN A 474 -10.04 32.35 3.36
C GLN A 474 -11.27 32.21 4.25
N ALA A 475 -12.35 31.61 3.75
CA ALA A 475 -13.58 31.38 4.50
C ALA A 475 -13.43 30.37 5.66
N ASP A 476 -12.47 29.44 5.56
CA ASP A 476 -12.11 28.49 6.63
C ASP A 476 -10.98 28.99 7.55
N GLY A 477 -10.37 30.16 7.26
CA GLY A 477 -9.33 30.77 8.08
C GLY A 477 -7.90 30.21 7.89
N ALA A 478 -7.59 29.62 6.73
CA ALA A 478 -6.25 29.10 6.42
C ALA A 478 -5.35 30.16 5.75
N THR A 479 -4.33 30.66 6.45
CA THR A 479 -3.24 31.44 5.84
C THR A 479 -2.15 30.50 5.31
N ARG A 480 -1.77 30.62 4.03
CA ARG A 480 -0.52 30.03 3.51
C ARG A 480 0.65 30.62 4.30
N GLY A 481 1.35 29.79 5.08
CA GLY A 481 2.66 30.14 5.62
C GLY A 481 3.67 30.15 4.48
N ASP A 482 4.28 31.31 4.25
CA ASP A 482 5.41 31.50 3.34
C ASP A 482 6.68 30.91 4.01
N ASP A 483 7.54 30.30 3.22
CA ASP A 483 8.73 29.56 3.67
C ASP A 483 9.68 30.41 4.54
N GLY A 484 10.06 29.89 5.71
CA GLY A 484 11.09 30.47 6.57
C GLY A 484 11.28 29.71 7.88
N ASP A 485 12.49 29.20 8.10
CA ASP A 485 12.98 28.37 9.21
C ASP A 485 12.40 28.58 10.63
N CYS A 486 12.29 27.45 11.34
CA CYS A 486 12.43 27.21 12.79
C CYS A 486 11.86 28.24 13.79
N VAL A 487 10.87 27.86 14.61
CA VAL A 487 11.04 27.41 16.02
C VAL A 487 9.69 27.11 16.68
N ASP A 488 9.72 26.18 17.64
CA ASP A 488 8.69 25.86 18.63
C ASP A 488 7.79 27.04 19.04
N SER A 489 6.49 26.79 19.10
CA SER A 489 5.62 27.48 20.07
C SER A 489 4.65 26.50 20.72
N VAL A 490 5.05 26.13 21.92
CA VAL A 490 4.29 25.51 23.00
C VAL A 490 2.92 26.18 23.14
N LEU A 491 1.84 25.41 22.96
CA LEU A 491 0.49 25.81 23.37
C LEU A 491 0.39 25.71 24.89
N THR A 492 0.64 26.84 25.56
CA THR A 492 0.21 27.13 26.92
C THR A 492 -1.31 27.07 27.00
N VAL A 493 -1.84 26.07 27.70
CA VAL A 493 -3.24 26.05 28.14
C VAL A 493 -3.38 26.96 29.35
N THR A 494 -4.07 28.08 29.16
CA THR A 494 -4.54 28.98 30.21
C THR A 494 -5.69 28.32 30.97
N ALA A 495 -5.40 27.79 32.16
CA ALA A 495 -6.43 27.40 33.12
C ALA A 495 -6.94 28.65 33.86
N GLY A 496 -8.12 29.14 33.47
CA GLY A 496 -8.91 30.10 34.23
C GLY A 496 -9.64 29.40 35.38
N GLY A 497 -9.45 29.92 36.59
CA GLY A 497 -9.86 29.30 37.84
C GLY A 497 -11.38 29.26 38.13
N GLY A 498 -11.71 28.31 39.00
CA GLY A 498 -12.92 28.25 39.81
C GLY A 498 -12.55 27.47 41.07
N GLY A 499 -12.53 28.15 42.22
CA GLY A 499 -11.95 27.66 43.47
C GLY A 499 -12.89 26.85 44.36
N THR A 500 -12.26 26.30 45.41
CA THR A 500 -12.77 25.88 46.74
C THR A 500 -13.73 24.68 46.76
N ASP A 501 -13.60 23.66 47.60
CA ASP A 501 -12.94 23.52 48.91
C ASP A 501 -12.78 22.03 49.26
N SER A 502 -11.78 21.73 50.12
CA SER A 502 -11.69 20.58 51.07
C SER A 502 -11.62 19.14 50.50
N ALA A 503 -11.00 18.14 51.10
CA ALA A 503 -9.95 17.94 52.10
C ALA A 503 -9.67 16.42 52.05
N ASP A 504 -8.42 16.02 52.29
CA ASP A 504 -7.95 14.76 52.90
C ASP A 504 -8.82 13.49 52.79
N GLU A 505 -8.31 12.45 52.11
CA GLU A 505 -7.82 11.23 52.79
C GLU A 505 -7.45 10.14 51.77
N VAL A 506 -6.22 9.67 51.91
CA VAL A 506 -5.68 8.47 51.28
C VAL A 506 -6.19 7.26 52.07
N GLY A 507 -6.87 6.33 51.39
CA GLY A 507 -7.31 5.07 51.96
C GLY A 507 -7.14 3.93 50.96
N GLU A 508 -6.07 3.16 51.16
CA GLU A 508 -5.86 1.82 50.60
C GLU A 508 -7.09 0.94 50.82
N ILE A 509 -7.56 0.23 49.78
CA ILE A 509 -8.29 -1.04 49.95
C ILE A 509 -7.76 -2.05 48.94
N ALA A 510 -7.05 -3.03 49.48
CA ALA A 510 -6.75 -4.31 48.86
C ALA A 510 -7.98 -5.25 48.91
N ASP A 511 -7.90 -6.30 48.10
CA ASP A 511 -8.69 -7.54 48.09
C ASP A 511 -10.16 -7.51 47.61
N LYS A 512 -10.35 -7.88 46.33
CA LYS A 512 -10.87 -9.22 45.96
C LYS A 512 -10.74 -9.51 44.47
#